data_AF-A0A2N9MQ47-F1
#
_entry.id   AF-A0A2N9MQ47-F1
#
_cell.length_a   1.000
_cell.length_b   1.000
_cell.length_c   1.000
_cell.angle_alpha   90.00
_cell.angle_beta   90.00
_cell.angle_gamma   90.00
#
_symmetry.space_group_name_H-M   'P 1'
#
loop_
_entity.id
_entity.type
_entity.pdbx_description
1 polymer ?
#
loop_
_entity_poly.entity_id
_entity_poly.type
_entity_poly.pdbx_seq_one_letter_code
_entity_poly.pdbx_strand_id
1 'polypeptide(L)' 'MSNVADRLELCEAVLALIEKKRTEKKDLSLGAALEQFVLDAQVQELEQEILENPGAIEPWLVRRRRMEN' A
#
# COMPACT_ATOMS: atom_id res chain seq x y z
N MET A 1 -4.56 -17.61 5.39
CA MET A 1 -4.46 -16.22 5.86
C MET A 1 -3.25 -15.64 5.17
N SER A 2 -3.46 -14.80 4.15
CA SER A 2 -2.34 -14.11 3.51
C SER A 2 -1.78 -13.13 4.53
N ASN A 3 -0.53 -13.29 4.93
CA ASN A 3 0.11 -12.34 5.84
C ASN A 3 0.34 -11.02 5.07
N VAL A 4 0.39 -9.90 5.79
CA VAL A 4 0.71 -8.58 5.27
C VAL A 4 2.05 -8.60 4.54
N ALA A 5 2.98 -9.40 5.04
CA ALA A 5 4.26 -9.70 4.39
C ALA A 5 4.07 -10.32 2.99
N ASP A 6 3.22 -11.34 2.84
CA ASP A 6 2.98 -12.01 1.55
C ASP A 6 2.35 -11.05 0.53
N ARG A 7 1.46 -10.17 0.99
CA ARG A 7 0.84 -9.14 0.15
C ARG A 7 1.85 -8.07 -0.27
N LEU A 8 2.71 -7.62 0.65
CA LEU A 8 3.79 -6.68 0.35
C LEU A 8 4.73 -7.25 -0.72
N GLU A 9 5.13 -8.52 -0.58
CA GLU A 9 5.99 -9.21 -1.54
C GLU A 9 5.33 -9.28 -2.94
N LEU A 10 4.03 -9.54 -3.00
CA LEU A 10 3.28 -9.51 -4.26
C LEU A 10 3.25 -8.11 -4.88
N CYS A 11 2.99 -7.06 -4.09
CA CYS A 11 2.99 -5.68 -4.56
C CYS A 11 4.37 -5.27 -5.11
N GLU A 12 5.45 -5.61 -4.40
CA GLU A 12 6.81 -5.39 -4.86
C GLU A 12 7.09 -6.09 -6.20
N ALA A 13 6.66 -7.34 -6.35
CA ALA A 13 6.81 -8.08 -7.60
C ALA A 13 6.04 -7.43 -8.77
N VAL A 14 4.84 -6.90 -8.51
CA VAL A 14 4.04 -6.17 -9.51
C VAL A 14 4.74 -4.87 -9.94
N LEU A 15 5.23 -4.09 -8.98
CA LEU A 15 5.96 -2.84 -9.26
C LEU A 15 7.25 -3.11 -10.04
N ALA A 16 8.00 -4.15 -9.67
CA ALA A 16 9.20 -4.56 -10.40
C ALA A 16 8.90 -4.97 -11.85
N LEU A 17 7.74 -5.61 -12.09
CA LEU A 17 7.31 -5.96 -13.44
C LEU A 17 6.95 -4.72 -14.27
N ILE A 18 6.28 -3.74 -13.68
CA ILE A 18 5.97 -2.46 -14.34
C ILE A 18 7.28 -1.77 -14.75
N GLU A 19 8.24 -1.66 -13.84
CA GLU A 19 9.52 -1.00 -14.11
C GLU A 19 10.33 -1.70 -15.20
N LYS A 20 10.37 -3.04 -15.17
CA LYS A 20 10.96 -3.84 -16.25
C LYS A 20 10.30 -3.52 -17.59
N LYS A 21 8.96 -3.44 -17.63
CA LYS A 21 8.22 -3.14 -18.87
C LYS A 21 8.45 -1.71 -19.38
N ARG A 22 8.59 -0.73 -18.48
CA ARG A 22 8.97 0.65 -18.85
C ARG A 22 10.33 0.69 -19.53
N THR A 23 11.30 -0.01 -18.95
CA THR A 23 12.66 -0.11 -19.49
C THR A 23 12.68 -0.80 -20.85
N GLU A 24 11.96 -1.93 -20.99
CA GLU A 24 11.84 -2.69 -22.26
C GLU A 24 11.20 -1.87 -23.38
N LYS A 25 10.20 -1.03 -23.05
CA LYS A 25 9.42 -0.26 -24.03
C LYS A 25 9.90 1.18 -24.21
N LYS A 26 10.85 1.64 -23.38
CA LYS A 26 11.29 3.04 -23.31
C LYS A 26 10.14 4.02 -23.12
N ASP A 27 9.13 3.60 -22.37
CA ASP A 27 7.94 4.39 -22.05
C ASP A 27 7.82 4.48 -20.54
N LEU A 28 8.14 5.65 -19.98
CA LEU A 28 8.08 5.91 -18.54
C LEU A 28 6.65 6.05 -18.02
N SER A 29 5.68 6.33 -18.90
CA SER A 29 4.28 6.48 -18.52
C SER A 29 3.57 5.14 -18.40
N LEU A 30 4.16 4.08 -18.97
CA LEU A 30 3.58 2.75 -19.00
C LEU A 30 3.32 2.25 -17.58
N GLY A 31 2.07 1.89 -17.30
CA GLY A 31 1.67 1.36 -16.00
C GLY A 31 1.57 2.38 -14.87
N ALA A 32 1.69 3.69 -15.12
CA ALA A 32 1.59 4.72 -14.07
C ALA A 32 0.26 4.66 -13.28
N ALA A 33 -0.87 4.46 -13.97
CA ALA A 33 -2.16 4.31 -13.31
C ALA A 33 -2.26 3.03 -12.46
N LEU A 34 -1.61 1.95 -12.90
CA LEU A 34 -1.58 0.68 -12.17
C LEU A 34 -0.68 0.78 -10.94
N GLU A 35 0.49 1.39 -11.07
CA GLU A 35 1.39 1.70 -9.95
C GLU A 35 0.66 2.52 -8.89
N GLN A 36 -0.01 3.62 -9.29
CA GLN A 36 -0.77 4.44 -8.37
C GLN A 36 -1.85 3.64 -7.65
N PHE A 37 -2.62 2.82 -8.39
CA PHE A 37 -3.66 1.97 -7.80
C PHE A 37 -3.09 0.98 -6.77
N VAL A 38 -1.96 0.33 -7.07
CA VAL A 38 -1.31 -0.61 -6.16
C VAL A 38 -0.82 0.09 -4.88
N LEU A 39 -0.22 1.28 -5.02
CA LEU A 39 0.22 2.08 -3.87
C LEU A 39 -0.97 2.54 -3.02
N ASP A 40 -2.03 3.06 -3.63
CA ASP A 40 -3.21 3.55 -2.91
C ASP A 40 -3.90 2.41 -2.14
N ALA A 41 -4.08 1.26 -2.78
CA ALA A 41 -4.67 0.07 -2.15
C ALA A 41 -3.81 -0.39 -0.95
N GLN A 42 -2.50 -0.45 -1.12
CA GLN A 42 -1.61 -0.91 -0.06
C GLN A 42 -1.56 0.08 1.13
N VAL A 43 -1.57 1.38 0.87
CA VAL A 43 -1.66 2.41 1.92
C VAL A 43 -2.98 2.29 2.66
N GLN A 44 -4.10 2.18 1.94
CA GLN A 44 -5.42 2.05 2.56
C GLN A 44 -5.51 0.81 3.45
N GLU A 45 -4.99 -0.33 3.00
CA GLU A 45 -4.99 -1.57 3.79
C GLU A 45 -4.09 -1.46 5.03
N LEU A 46 -2.90 -0.87 4.89
CA LEU A 46 -2.00 -0.63 6.01
C LEU A 46 -2.61 0.33 7.03
N GLU A 47 -3.28 1.38 6.58
CA GLU A 47 -4.02 2.30 7.45
C GLU A 47 -5.12 1.58 8.22
N GLN A 48 -5.90 0.71 7.58
CA GLN A 48 -6.91 -0.09 8.27
C GLN A 48 -6.29 -1.00 9.31
N GLU A 49 -5.20 -1.70 8.98
CA GLU A 49 -4.52 -2.58 9.92
C GLU A 49 -3.96 -1.82 11.12
N ILE A 50 -3.36 -0.65 10.91
CA ILE A 50 -2.88 0.23 11.99
C ILE A 50 -4.04 0.72 12.86
N LEU A 51 -5.20 1.04 12.25
CA LEU A 51 -6.38 1.47 13.00
C LEU A 51 -6.99 0.33 13.82
N GLU A 52 -7.01 -0.90 13.28
CA GLU A 52 -7.53 -2.09 13.95
C GLU A 52 -6.58 -2.59 15.06
N ASN A 53 -5.29 -2.59 14.80
CA ASN A 53 -4.27 -3.02 15.74
C ASN A 53 -3.02 -2.12 15.65
N PRO A 54 -3.00 -1.00 16.41
CA PRO A 54 -1.91 -0.05 16.35
C PRO A 54 -0.63 -0.54 17.05
N GLY A 55 -0.68 -1.64 17.82
CA GLY A 55 0.47 -2.18 18.52
C GLY A 55 1.27 -1.13 19.29
N ALA A 56 2.58 -1.10 19.07
CA ALA A 56 3.50 -0.20 19.78
C ALA A 56 3.34 1.28 19.41
N ILE A 57 2.68 1.61 18.29
CA ILE A 57 2.47 3.01 17.88
C ILE A 57 1.19 3.62 18.46
N GLU A 58 0.39 2.86 19.20
CA GLU A 58 -0.83 3.35 19.86
C GLU A 58 -0.63 4.66 20.65
N PRO A 59 0.44 4.85 21.45
CA PRO A 59 0.62 6.08 22.23
C PRO A 59 0.79 7.35 21.39
N TRP A 60 1.20 7.22 20.12
CA TRP A 60 1.47 8.33 19.21
C TRP A 60 0.36 8.56 18.19
N LEU A 61 -0.62 7.66 18.11
CA LEU A 61 -1.77 7.86 17.25
C LEU A 61 -2.68 8.93 17.86
N VAL A 62 -2.78 10.07 17.17
CA VAL A 62 -3.77 11.10 17.47
C VAL A 62 -5.15 10.49 17.26
N ARG A 63 -5.79 10.02 18.33
CA ARG A 63 -7.17 9.52 18.30
C ARG A 63 -8.07 10.65 17.82
N ARG A 64 -8.42 10.64 16.54
CA ARG A 64 -9.50 11.47 16.01
C ARG A 64 -10.77 10.90 16.63
N ARG A 65 -11.19 11.39 17.81
CA ARG A 65 -12.53 11.10 18.33
C ARG A 65 -13.49 11.46 17.20
N ARG A 66 -14.07 10.46 16.52
CA ARG A 66 -15.39 10.67 15.94
C ARG A 66 -16.23 11.12 17.11
N MET A 67 -16.68 12.37 17.10
CA MET A 67 -17.87 12.70 17.87
C MET A 67 -18.98 11.90 17.20
N GLU A 68 -19.19 10.66 17.68
CA GLU A 68 -20.45 9.96 17.50
C GLU A 68 -21.51 10.80 18.20
N ASN A 69 -22.44 11.30 17.40
CA ASN A 69 -23.70 11.90 17.82
C ASN A 69 -24.81 11.10 17.16
#